data_AF-Q4SJZ4-F1
#
_entry.id   AF-Q4SJZ4-F1
#
_cell.length_a   1.000
_cell.length_b   1.000
_cell.length_c   1.000
_cell.angle_alpha   90.00
_cell.angle_beta   90.00
_cell.angle_gamma   90.00
#
_symmetry.space_group_name_H-M   'P 1'
#
loop_
_entity.id
_entity.type
_entity.pdbx_description
1 polymer ?
#
loop_
_entity_poly.entity_id
_entity_poly.type
_entity_poly.pdbx_seq_one_letter_code
_entity_poly.pdbx_strand_id
1 'polypeptide(L)'
;LDYSDDTAMARCVVQSVLSRAGFDERDMARRFAKEYSESPDRGYGSGVIHVLKKLSSSQLSDVFQPARDQFNGRGSFGNGGAMRAAPFALAFPKLTDVRRFARLGAMLTHSCSLGYNGAVLQALAVHLSLQGALDLPQQFISRLIAEMEDVENDEMSRNDARM
;
A
#
# COMPACT_ATOMS: atom_id res chain seq x y z
N LEU A 1 5.19 20.00 -16.09
CA LEU A 1 4.20 19.06 -15.52
C LEU A 1 4.74 18.60 -14.19
N ASP A 2 4.10 19.02 -13.11
CA ASP A 2 4.41 18.54 -11.77
C ASP A 2 3.72 17.19 -11.52
N TYR A 3 4.34 16.31 -10.73
CA TYR A 3 3.78 15.00 -10.40
C TYR A 3 2.63 15.09 -9.35
N SER A 4 1.75 14.08 -9.30
CA SER A 4 0.61 13.97 -8.35
C SER A 4 0.98 13.28 -7.02
N ASP A 5 -0.03 13.06 -6.18
CA ASP A 5 0.07 12.31 -4.93
C ASP A 5 0.59 10.88 -5.11
N ASP A 6 0.34 10.22 -6.26
CA ASP A 6 0.91 8.92 -6.60
C ASP A 6 2.44 8.91 -6.43
N THR A 7 3.12 9.88 -7.06
CA THR A 7 4.59 9.98 -7.03
C THR A 7 5.08 10.51 -5.69
N ALA A 8 4.38 11.47 -5.08
CA ALA A 8 4.71 12.00 -3.76
C ALA A 8 4.77 10.86 -2.71
N MET A 9 3.74 10.02 -2.70
CA MET A 9 3.62 8.89 -1.78
C MET A 9 4.60 7.76 -2.12
N ALA A 10 4.83 7.46 -3.41
CA ALA A 10 5.83 6.47 -3.82
C ALA A 10 7.26 6.86 -3.37
N ARG A 11 7.61 8.15 -3.46
CA ARG A 11 8.90 8.67 -2.93
C ARG A 11 9.03 8.45 -1.44
N CYS A 12 7.97 8.67 -0.67
CA CYS A 12 7.98 8.40 0.77
C CYS A 12 8.26 6.91 1.08
N VAL A 13 7.66 5.98 0.32
CA VAL A 13 7.92 4.54 0.48
C VAL A 13 9.39 4.23 0.24
N VAL A 14 9.94 4.69 -0.89
CA VAL A 14 11.37 4.48 -1.23
C VAL A 14 12.28 5.05 -0.15
N GLN A 15 12.06 6.29 0.26
CA GLN A 15 12.88 6.94 1.27
C GLN A 15 12.83 6.23 2.63
N SER A 16 11.64 5.75 3.03
CA SER A 16 11.47 5.00 4.28
C SER A 16 12.27 3.70 4.23
N VAL A 17 12.06 2.90 3.17
CA VAL A 17 12.71 1.60 3.02
C VAL A 17 14.23 1.73 2.99
N LEU A 18 14.76 2.73 2.28
CA LEU A 18 16.19 3.02 2.24
C LEU A 18 16.74 3.49 3.60
N SER A 19 16.06 4.42 4.27
CA SER A 19 16.54 4.99 5.53
C SER A 19 16.53 3.98 6.69
N ARG A 20 15.63 2.99 6.62
CA ARG A 20 15.43 1.98 7.66
C ARG A 20 16.07 0.64 7.31
N ALA A 21 16.66 0.52 6.11
CA ALA A 21 17.20 -0.73 5.57
C ALA A 21 16.20 -1.90 5.66
N GLY A 22 14.92 -1.61 5.42
CA GLY A 22 13.82 -2.54 5.66
C GLY A 22 12.48 -1.81 5.81
N PHE A 23 11.44 -2.54 6.23
CA PHE A 23 10.13 -1.97 6.47
C PHE A 23 10.00 -1.48 7.92
N ASP A 24 9.56 -0.24 8.10
CA ASP A 24 9.22 0.37 9.39
C ASP A 24 7.94 1.20 9.21
N GLU A 25 6.83 0.69 9.74
CA GLU A 25 5.51 1.29 9.56
C GLU A 25 5.42 2.70 10.19
N ARG A 26 6.17 2.96 11.26
CA ARG A 26 6.14 4.26 11.96
C ARG A 26 6.89 5.32 11.19
N ASP A 27 8.06 4.97 10.66
CA ASP A 27 8.82 5.87 9.78
C ASP A 27 8.03 6.19 8.51
N MET A 28 7.45 5.17 7.86
CA MET A 28 6.67 5.36 6.63
C MET A 28 5.42 6.22 6.87
N ALA A 29 4.66 5.96 7.95
CA ALA A 29 3.52 6.78 8.35
C ALA A 29 3.87 8.26 8.56
N ARG A 30 4.98 8.53 9.26
CA ARG A 30 5.45 9.90 9.49
C ARG A 30 5.84 10.60 8.20
N ARG A 31 6.47 9.89 7.26
CA ARG A 31 6.82 10.45 5.94
C ARG A 31 5.59 10.80 5.13
N PHE A 32 4.57 9.94 5.12
CA PHE A 32 3.29 10.26 4.46
C PHE A 32 2.64 11.51 5.04
N ALA A 33 2.58 11.61 6.37
CA ALA A 33 2.02 12.78 7.04
C ALA A 33 2.81 14.06 6.75
N LYS A 34 4.15 13.96 6.76
CA LYS A 34 5.05 15.07 6.45
C LYS A 34 4.92 15.54 5.00
N GLU A 35 4.96 14.64 4.03
CA GLU A 35 4.81 14.96 2.60
C GLU A 35 3.49 15.68 2.33
N TYR A 36 2.38 15.17 2.90
CA TYR A 36 1.09 15.83 2.80
C TYR A 36 1.08 17.24 3.41
N SER A 37 1.71 17.41 4.58
CA SER A 37 1.79 18.71 5.23
C SER A 37 2.63 19.73 4.45
N GLU A 38 3.67 19.28 3.75
CA GLU A 38 4.56 20.13 2.95
C GLU A 38 3.98 20.45 1.56
N SER A 39 3.11 19.59 1.03
CA SER A 39 2.53 19.74 -0.32
C SER A 39 1.10 19.18 -0.39
N PRO A 40 0.11 19.80 0.27
CA PRO A 40 -1.26 19.26 0.36
C PRO A 40 -2.02 19.28 -0.97
N ASP A 41 -1.63 20.13 -1.92
CA ASP A 41 -2.35 20.36 -3.19
C ASP A 41 -1.94 19.40 -4.32
N ARG A 42 -1.38 18.22 -3.99
CA ARG A 42 -0.91 17.21 -4.96
C ARG A 42 -2.02 16.30 -5.52
N GLY A 43 -3.29 16.53 -5.16
CA GLY A 43 -4.43 15.76 -5.67
C GLY A 43 -4.91 14.61 -4.77
N TYR A 44 -4.53 14.60 -3.49
CA TYR A 44 -4.96 13.57 -2.54
C TYR A 44 -6.48 13.42 -2.46
N GLY A 45 -6.95 12.18 -2.44
CA GLY A 45 -8.36 11.87 -2.19
C GLY A 45 -8.87 12.40 -0.84
N SER A 46 -10.11 12.87 -0.80
CA SER A 46 -10.72 13.48 0.39
C SER A 46 -10.70 12.58 1.63
N GLY A 47 -10.89 11.27 1.45
CA GLY A 47 -10.81 10.28 2.53
C GLY A 47 -9.42 10.20 3.16
N VAL A 48 -8.37 10.06 2.33
CA VAL A 48 -7.00 9.84 2.83
C VAL A 48 -6.42 11.08 3.51
N ILE A 49 -6.86 12.29 3.17
CA ILE A 49 -6.46 13.52 3.84
C ILE A 49 -6.68 13.45 5.36
N HIS A 50 -7.81 12.88 5.80
CA HIS A 50 -8.13 12.74 7.23
C HIS A 50 -7.14 11.80 7.93
N VAL A 51 -6.72 10.73 7.25
CA VAL A 51 -5.69 9.82 7.75
C VAL A 51 -4.35 10.52 7.88
N LEU A 52 -3.91 11.20 6.82
CA LEU A 52 -2.60 11.86 6.79
C LEU A 52 -2.47 12.92 7.90
N LYS A 53 -3.54 13.67 8.17
CA LYS A 53 -3.61 14.60 9.31
C LYS A 53 -3.55 13.89 10.67
N LYS A 54 -4.19 12.72 10.83
CA LYS A 54 -4.11 11.95 12.07
C LYS A 54 -2.71 11.34 12.28
N LEU A 55 -2.04 10.91 11.21
CA LEU A 55 -0.69 10.34 11.25
C LEU A 55 0.38 11.36 11.70
N SER A 56 0.13 12.67 11.59
CA SER A 56 1.05 13.69 12.11
C SER A 56 0.96 13.88 13.63
N SER A 57 0.00 13.23 14.31
CA SER A 57 -0.15 13.36 15.76
C SER A 57 0.99 12.68 16.50
N SER A 58 1.68 13.42 17.38
CA SER A 58 2.73 12.89 18.24
C SER A 58 2.22 11.89 19.29
N GLN A 59 0.92 11.89 19.56
CA GLN A 59 0.27 10.99 20.52
C GLN A 59 -0.21 9.68 19.89
N LEU A 60 -0.05 9.51 18.58
CA LEU A 60 -0.52 8.31 17.89
C LEU A 60 0.39 7.11 18.22
N SER A 61 -0.16 6.17 18.99
CA SER A 61 0.54 4.93 19.38
C SER A 61 0.48 3.85 18.30
N ASP A 62 -0.66 3.76 17.61
CA ASP A 62 -0.94 2.82 16.51
C ASP A 62 -1.15 3.56 15.19
N VAL A 63 -0.20 3.40 14.27
CA VAL A 63 -0.20 4.07 12.96
C VAL A 63 -1.22 3.50 11.97
N PHE A 64 -1.82 2.35 12.26
CA PHE A 64 -2.87 1.76 11.42
C PHE A 64 -4.28 2.19 11.83
N GLN A 65 -4.46 2.67 13.07
CA GLN A 65 -5.77 3.06 13.60
C GLN A 65 -6.46 4.13 12.74
N PRO A 66 -5.78 5.21 12.26
CA PRO A 66 -6.45 6.21 11.45
C PRO A 66 -7.08 5.68 10.16
N ALA A 67 -6.43 4.70 9.53
CA ALA A 67 -6.98 4.07 8.32
C ALA A 67 -8.21 3.22 8.64
N ARG A 68 -8.18 2.47 9.75
CA ARG A 68 -9.31 1.66 10.23
C ARG A 68 -10.54 2.51 10.56
N ASP A 69 -10.35 3.71 11.09
CA ASP A 69 -11.47 4.61 11.41
C ASP A 69 -12.22 5.13 10.16
N GLN A 70 -11.64 5.04 8.96
CA GLN A 70 -12.29 5.54 7.76
C GLN A 70 -13.56 4.74 7.41
N PHE A 71 -14.51 5.41 6.78
CA PHE A 71 -15.74 4.81 6.25
C PHE A 71 -16.51 3.99 7.30
N ASN A 72 -16.69 4.56 8.50
CA ASN A 72 -17.39 3.92 9.63
C ASN A 72 -16.77 2.58 10.03
N GLY A 73 -15.43 2.49 10.03
CA GLY A 73 -14.73 1.26 10.40
C GLY A 73 -14.45 0.30 9.24
N ARG A 74 -15.00 0.56 8.04
CA ARG A 74 -14.82 -0.32 6.87
C ARG A 74 -13.48 -0.13 6.17
N GLY A 75 -12.85 1.03 6.32
CA GLY A 75 -11.61 1.36 5.62
C GLY A 75 -11.80 1.71 4.14
N SER A 76 -10.78 2.33 3.55
CA SER A 76 -10.77 2.69 2.12
C SER A 76 -10.46 1.47 1.25
N PHE A 77 -11.27 1.24 0.21
CA PHE A 77 -10.99 0.29 -0.88
C PHE A 77 -10.35 0.96 -2.11
N GLY A 78 -9.98 2.23 -2.02
CA GLY A 78 -9.34 2.96 -3.11
C GLY A 78 -7.97 2.37 -3.53
N ASN A 79 -7.49 2.80 -4.70
CA ASN A 79 -6.22 2.32 -5.29
C ASN A 79 -4.97 2.99 -4.68
N GLY A 80 -5.12 3.93 -3.73
CA GLY A 80 -4.01 4.74 -3.24
C GLY A 80 -2.92 3.93 -2.54
N GLY A 81 -3.25 2.75 -2.00
CA GLY A 81 -2.24 1.78 -1.54
C GLY A 81 -1.43 1.19 -2.70
N ALA A 82 -2.08 0.86 -3.80
CA ALA A 82 -1.48 0.23 -4.97
C ALA A 82 -0.63 1.19 -5.81
N MET A 83 -1.04 2.45 -5.97
CA MET A 83 -0.30 3.45 -6.77
C MET A 83 1.15 3.68 -6.29
N ARG A 84 1.44 3.30 -5.04
CA ARG A 84 2.75 3.44 -4.39
C ARG A 84 3.38 2.11 -3.98
N ALA A 85 2.90 0.98 -4.51
CA ALA A 85 3.32 -0.35 -4.06
C ALA A 85 4.57 -0.89 -4.76
N ALA A 86 4.92 -0.39 -5.95
CA ALA A 86 6.07 -0.86 -6.72
C ALA A 86 7.41 -0.89 -5.95
N PRO A 87 7.75 0.08 -5.08
CA PRO A 87 9.00 0.04 -4.32
C PRO A 87 9.17 -1.20 -3.43
N PHE A 88 8.09 -1.82 -2.96
CA PHE A 88 8.20 -3.05 -2.16
C PHE A 88 8.76 -4.20 -2.99
N ALA A 89 8.36 -4.34 -4.24
CA ALA A 89 8.87 -5.36 -5.16
C ALA A 89 10.36 -5.16 -5.51
N LEU A 90 10.79 -3.89 -5.57
CA LEU A 90 12.18 -3.52 -5.88
C LEU A 90 13.12 -3.73 -4.69
N ALA A 91 12.63 -3.53 -3.47
CA ALA A 91 13.45 -3.60 -2.26
C ALA A 91 13.52 -5.00 -1.64
N PHE A 92 12.49 -5.83 -1.83
CA PHE A 92 12.40 -7.14 -1.17
C PHE A 92 12.48 -8.29 -2.19
N PRO A 93 13.52 -9.14 -2.13
CA PRO A 93 13.73 -10.21 -3.10
C PRO A 93 12.82 -11.43 -2.86
N LYS A 94 12.29 -11.60 -1.65
CA LYS A 94 11.41 -12.72 -1.32
C LYS A 94 9.96 -12.32 -1.55
N LEU A 95 9.24 -13.12 -2.33
CA LEU A 95 7.82 -12.91 -2.60
C LEU A 95 6.98 -12.78 -1.31
N THR A 96 7.31 -13.55 -0.26
CA THR A 96 6.63 -13.48 1.04
C THR A 96 6.76 -12.09 1.70
N ASP A 97 7.93 -11.46 1.55
CA ASP A 97 8.20 -10.13 2.09
C ASP A 97 7.50 -9.05 1.25
N VAL A 98 7.45 -9.21 -0.08
CA VAL A 98 6.67 -8.34 -0.97
C VAL A 98 5.19 -8.34 -0.57
N ARG A 99 4.57 -9.53 -0.43
CA ARG A 99 3.18 -9.65 0.02
C ARG A 99 2.95 -8.97 1.36
N ARG A 100 3.80 -9.28 2.36
CA ARG A 100 3.68 -8.77 3.72
C ARG A 100 3.82 -7.24 3.78
N PHE A 101 4.87 -6.69 3.19
CA PHE A 101 5.18 -5.27 3.32
C PHE A 101 4.33 -4.38 2.40
N ALA A 102 3.91 -4.86 1.22
CA ALA A 102 2.91 -4.17 0.42
C ALA A 102 1.56 -4.06 1.16
N ARG A 103 1.12 -5.14 1.81
CA ARG A 103 -0.08 -5.14 2.67
C ARG A 103 0.05 -4.13 3.81
N LEU A 104 1.11 -4.21 4.62
CA LEU A 104 1.32 -3.30 5.74
C LEU A 104 1.46 -1.83 5.28
N GLY A 105 2.20 -1.56 4.21
CA GLY A 105 2.36 -0.22 3.66
C GLY A 105 1.05 0.38 3.12
N ALA A 106 0.16 -0.46 2.57
CA ALA A 106 -1.17 -0.03 2.14
C ALA A 106 -2.09 0.25 3.34
N MET A 107 -2.07 -0.63 4.36
CA MET A 107 -2.89 -0.53 5.58
C MET A 107 -2.68 0.76 6.37
N LEU A 108 -1.56 1.48 6.18
CA LEU A 108 -1.37 2.83 6.73
C LEU A 108 -2.43 3.85 6.27
N THR A 109 -3.16 3.55 5.19
CA THR A 109 -4.20 4.44 4.61
C THR A 109 -5.42 3.70 4.08
N HIS A 110 -5.31 2.41 3.78
CA HIS A 110 -6.33 1.58 3.14
C HIS A 110 -6.46 0.29 3.94
N SER A 111 -7.34 0.27 4.93
CA SER A 111 -7.54 -0.88 5.82
C SER A 111 -8.61 -1.86 5.35
N CYS A 112 -9.35 -1.56 4.28
CA CYS A 112 -10.23 -2.52 3.63
C CYS A 112 -9.39 -3.49 2.78
N SER A 113 -9.73 -4.76 2.80
CA SER A 113 -9.03 -5.80 2.04
C SER A 113 -9.02 -5.57 0.55
N LEU A 114 -10.09 -5.04 -0.03
CA LEU A 114 -10.12 -4.65 -1.44
C LEU A 114 -9.02 -3.63 -1.77
N GLY A 115 -8.74 -2.71 -0.84
CA GLY A 115 -7.66 -1.72 -0.99
C GLY A 115 -6.27 -2.31 -0.81
N TYR A 116 -6.02 -3.02 0.29
CA TYR A 116 -4.67 -3.55 0.55
C TYR A 116 -4.32 -4.79 -0.29
N ASN A 117 -5.28 -5.63 -0.68
CA ASN A 117 -5.04 -6.76 -1.59
C ASN A 117 -4.78 -6.25 -3.01
N GLY A 118 -5.43 -5.16 -3.44
CA GLY A 118 -5.06 -4.48 -4.69
C GLY A 118 -3.61 -3.97 -4.68
N ALA A 119 -3.11 -3.49 -3.54
CA ALA A 119 -1.71 -3.10 -3.39
C ALA A 119 -0.75 -4.30 -3.42
N VAL A 120 -1.14 -5.42 -2.81
CA VAL A 120 -0.40 -6.69 -2.88
C VAL A 120 -0.34 -7.19 -4.32
N LEU A 121 -1.47 -7.22 -5.05
CA LEU A 121 -1.54 -7.61 -6.45
C LEU A 121 -0.58 -6.76 -7.30
N GLN A 122 -0.61 -5.43 -7.14
CA GLN A 122 0.28 -4.53 -7.88
C GLN A 122 1.75 -4.80 -7.57
N ALA A 123 2.12 -5.01 -6.30
CA ALA A 123 3.49 -5.32 -5.92
C ALA A 123 3.94 -6.69 -6.48
N LEU A 124 3.07 -7.70 -6.44
CA LEU A 124 3.34 -9.02 -7.02
C LEU A 124 3.54 -8.95 -8.53
N ALA A 125 2.71 -8.17 -9.24
CA ALA A 125 2.85 -7.97 -10.68
C ALA A 125 4.22 -7.38 -11.04
N VAL A 126 4.67 -6.36 -10.31
CA VAL A 126 6.01 -5.79 -10.48
C VAL A 126 7.09 -6.83 -10.16
N HIS A 127 6.95 -7.55 -9.04
CA HIS A 127 7.94 -8.54 -8.60
C HIS A 127 8.14 -9.67 -9.63
N LEU A 128 7.05 -10.24 -10.15
CA LEU A 128 7.10 -11.28 -11.18
C LEU A 128 7.64 -10.74 -12.50
N SER A 129 7.30 -9.49 -12.87
CA SER A 129 7.83 -8.85 -14.08
C SER A 129 9.36 -8.72 -14.04
N LEU A 130 9.92 -8.40 -12.87
CA LEU A 130 11.38 -8.32 -12.65
C LEU A 130 12.09 -9.68 -12.80
N GLN A 131 11.35 -10.80 -12.77
CA GLN A 131 11.89 -12.15 -12.96
C GLN A 131 11.77 -12.64 -14.41
N GLY A 132 11.36 -11.78 -15.35
CA GLY A 132 11.16 -12.16 -16.76
C GLY A 132 9.85 -12.89 -17.05
N ALA A 133 8.91 -12.90 -16.10
CA ALA A 133 7.64 -13.65 -16.26
C ALA A 133 6.76 -13.15 -17.42
N LEU A 134 7.02 -11.94 -17.95
CA LEU A 134 6.28 -11.36 -19.08
C LEU A 134 6.51 -12.08 -20.41
N ASP A 135 7.55 -12.91 -20.52
CA ASP A 135 7.83 -13.72 -21.73
C ASP A 135 6.72 -14.74 -22.03
N LEU A 136 5.92 -15.10 -21.01
CA LEU A 136 4.79 -16.02 -21.11
C LEU A 136 3.56 -15.39 -20.43
N PRO A 137 2.83 -14.47 -21.10
CA PRO A 137 1.76 -13.68 -20.48
C PRO A 137 0.68 -14.52 -19.79
N GLN A 138 0.33 -15.69 -20.34
CA GLN A 138 -0.63 -16.60 -19.70
C GLN A 138 -0.09 -17.15 -18.38
N GLN A 139 1.19 -17.54 -18.32
CA GLN A 139 1.81 -18.04 -17.08
C GLN A 139 1.95 -16.92 -16.05
N PHE A 140 2.26 -15.70 -16.47
CA PHE A 140 2.26 -14.53 -15.60
C PHE A 140 0.89 -14.31 -14.94
N ILE A 141 -0.18 -14.29 -15.74
CA ILE A 141 -1.54 -14.11 -15.23
C ILE A 141 -1.96 -15.28 -14.34
N SER A 142 -1.74 -16.53 -14.76
CA SER A 142 -2.04 -17.72 -13.94
C SER A 142 -1.30 -17.71 -12.61
N ARG A 143 -0.04 -17.25 -12.60
CA ARG A 143 0.71 -17.10 -11.36
C ARG A 143 0.09 -16.04 -10.46
N LEU A 144 -0.25 -14.87 -10.99
CA LEU A 144 -0.93 -13.83 -10.19
C LEU A 144 -2.26 -14.32 -9.61
N ILE A 145 -3.06 -15.06 -10.39
CA ILE A 145 -4.31 -15.66 -9.90
C ILE A 145 -4.03 -16.59 -8.71
N ALA A 146 -3.12 -17.55 -8.85
CA ALA A 146 -2.79 -18.49 -7.78
C ALA A 146 -2.28 -17.80 -6.51
N GLU A 147 -1.50 -16.73 -6.67
CA GLU A 147 -0.97 -15.94 -5.54
C GLU A 147 -2.07 -15.14 -4.84
N MET A 148 -3.06 -14.64 -5.60
CA MET A 148 -4.19 -13.89 -5.06
C MET A 148 -5.25 -14.78 -4.41
N GLU A 149 -5.50 -15.98 -4.95
CA GLU A 149 -6.35 -16.99 -4.31
C GLU A 149 -5.90 -17.28 -2.88
N ASP A 150 -4.59 -17.36 -2.65
CA ASP A 150 -4.00 -17.53 -1.30
C ASP A 150 -4.11 -16.24 -0.45
N VAL A 151 -3.84 -15.07 -1.05
CA VAL A 151 -3.91 -13.76 -0.36
C VAL A 151 -5.33 -13.43 0.12
N GLU A 152 -6.35 -13.84 -0.62
CA GLU A 152 -7.76 -13.50 -0.42
C GLU A 152 -8.56 -14.63 0.28
N ASN A 153 -7.88 -15.70 0.71
CA ASN A 153 -8.54 -16.87 1.31
C ASN A 153 -9.06 -16.62 2.74
N ASP A 154 -8.74 -15.48 3.35
CA ASP A 154 -9.13 -15.15 4.72
C ASP A 154 -10.57 -14.62 4.82
N GLU A 155 -11.14 -14.70 6.02
CA GLU A 155 -12.53 -14.31 6.28
C GLU A 155 -12.81 -12.82 6.01
N MET A 156 -11.85 -11.95 6.33
CA MET A 156 -11.99 -10.50 6.14
C MET A 156 -12.04 -10.16 4.64
N SER A 157 -11.17 -10.76 3.83
CA SER A 157 -11.21 -10.61 2.37
C SER A 157 -12.56 -11.04 1.77
N ARG A 158 -13.11 -12.17 2.23
CA ARG A 158 -14.43 -12.66 1.76
C ARG A 158 -15.60 -11.79 2.21
N ASN A 159 -15.54 -11.25 3.42
CA ASN A 159 -16.58 -10.36 3.94
C ASN A 159 -16.61 -9.05 3.18
N ASP A 160 -15.43 -8.45 2.96
CA ASP A 160 -15.34 -7.18 2.25
C ASP A 160 -15.78 -7.28 0.78
N ALA A 161 -15.53 -8.42 0.12
CA ALA A 161 -15.94 -8.66 -1.27
C ALA A 161 -17.47 -8.82 -1.46
N ARG A 162 -18.22 -9.05 -0.38
CA ARG A 162 -19.69 -9.21 -0.41
C ARG A 162 -20.45 -7.91 -0.16
N MET A 163 -19.74 -6.84 0.20
CA MET A 163 -20.35 -5.55 0.56
C MET A 163 -20.67 -4.69 -0.66
#